data_AF-A0A819AWK8-F1
#
_entry.id   AF-A0A819AWK8-F1
#
_cell.length_a   1.000
_cell.length_b   1.000
_cell.length_c   1.000
_cell.angle_alpha   90.00
_cell.angle_beta   90.00
_cell.angle_gamma   90.00
#
_symmetry.space_group_name_H-M   'P 1'
#
loop_
_entity.id
_entity.type
_entity.pdbx_description
1 polymer ?
#
loop_
_entity_poly.entity_id
_entity_poly.type
_entity_poly.pdbx_seq_one_letter_code
_entity_poly.pdbx_strand_id
1 'polypeptide(L)'
;HTNGAIIARASQPEVGWLFQRSKEDENMIQAIINACNHTLTKNSIHDETKSSRLLILHAGSYDTCIENSAKYYTNCDIQFMNLPDIHAINRSAQMLRRANAVQCDNWLSQVTSTRWLQNLSALITAASCVVANVNKDNRPVLVHC
;
A
#
# COMPACT_ATOMS: atom_id res chain seq x y z
N HIS A 1 -5.36 -0.21 -17.15
CA HIS A 1 -5.45 -1.68 -17.23
C HIS A 1 -6.73 -2.04 -18.01
N THR A 2 -6.80 -3.16 -18.73
CA THR A 2 -7.97 -3.49 -19.59
C THR A 2 -9.26 -3.76 -18.80
N ASN A 3 -9.13 -4.05 -17.51
CA ASN A 3 -10.25 -4.27 -16.57
C ASN A 3 -10.73 -2.99 -15.86
N GLY A 4 -10.22 -1.81 -16.21
CA GLY A 4 -10.60 -0.55 -15.55
C GLY A 4 -9.99 -0.28 -14.17
N ALA A 5 -9.29 -1.25 -13.56
CA ALA A 5 -8.57 -1.03 -12.31
C ALA A 5 -7.33 -0.15 -12.51
N ILE A 6 -7.04 0.68 -11.51
CA ILE A 6 -5.91 1.63 -11.50
C ILE A 6 -5.02 1.43 -10.28
N ILE A 7 -3.79 1.95 -10.39
CA ILE A 7 -2.92 2.22 -9.25
C ILE A 7 -2.82 3.74 -9.12
N ALA A 8 -3.36 4.29 -8.04
CA ALA A 8 -3.20 5.68 -7.65
C ALA A 8 -2.15 5.81 -6.53
N ARG A 9 -1.59 7.00 -6.36
CA ARG A 9 -0.65 7.31 -5.26
C ARG A 9 -1.00 8.63 -4.59
N ALA A 10 -0.80 8.70 -3.28
CA ALA A 10 -0.95 9.93 -2.49
C ALA A 10 0.04 9.94 -1.31
N SER A 11 0.18 11.10 -0.67
CA SER A 11 0.71 11.20 0.70
C SER A 11 -0.37 10.82 1.71
N GLN A 12 0.02 10.65 2.98
CA GLN A 12 -0.97 10.50 4.06
C GLN A 12 -1.87 11.76 4.16
N PRO A 13 -3.20 11.60 4.36
CA PRO A 13 -4.14 12.68 4.64
C PRO A 13 -3.79 13.43 5.92
N GLU A 14 -4.01 14.75 5.89
CA GLU A 14 -3.76 15.67 6.99
C GLU A 14 -4.96 15.77 7.93
N VAL A 15 -5.21 14.72 8.71
CA VAL A 15 -6.35 14.67 9.65
C VAL A 15 -6.12 15.53 10.90
N GLY A 16 -4.86 15.85 11.21
CA GLY A 16 -4.48 16.60 12.42
C GLY A 16 -4.98 15.96 13.72
N TRP A 17 -4.88 16.72 14.82
CA TRP A 17 -5.33 16.28 16.15
C TRP A 17 -6.85 16.17 16.31
N LEU A 18 -7.59 16.88 15.44
CA LEU A 18 -9.05 16.96 15.50
C LEU A 18 -9.74 15.95 14.58
N PHE A 19 -8.99 15.03 13.96
CA PHE A 19 -9.52 14.08 12.97
C PHE A 19 -10.34 14.79 11.88
N GLN A 20 -9.81 15.89 11.37
CA GLN A 20 -10.42 16.71 10.33
C GLN A 20 -10.65 15.87 9.08
N ARG A 21 -11.74 16.21 8.38
CA ARG A 21 -12.17 15.57 7.14
C ARG A 21 -12.12 16.62 6.02
N SER A 22 -11.66 16.21 4.85
CA SER A 22 -11.79 17.00 3.62
C SER A 22 -12.89 16.39 2.76
N LYS A 23 -13.85 17.23 2.37
CA LYS A 23 -14.92 16.79 1.48
C LYS A 23 -14.40 16.57 0.06
N GLU A 24 -13.39 17.32 -0.32
CA GLU A 24 -12.68 17.25 -1.59
C GLU A 24 -11.97 15.90 -1.72
N ASP A 25 -11.26 15.45 -0.69
CA ASP A 25 -10.61 14.13 -0.66
C ASP A 25 -11.64 13.00 -0.77
N GLU A 26 -12.72 13.07 0.02
CA GLU A 26 -13.81 12.09 -0.05
C GLU A 26 -14.44 12.00 -1.45
N ASN A 27 -14.69 13.16 -2.07
CA ASN A 27 -15.26 13.24 -3.41
C ASN A 27 -14.29 12.71 -4.46
N MET A 28 -12.99 12.97 -4.33
CA MET A 28 -11.96 12.46 -5.23
C MET A 28 -11.87 10.93 -5.15
N ILE A 29 -11.85 10.36 -3.95
CA ILE A 29 -11.86 8.91 -3.72
C ILE A 29 -13.11 8.28 -4.35
N GLN A 30 -14.27 8.89 -4.17
CA GLN A 30 -15.51 8.39 -4.76
C GLN A 30 -15.52 8.50 -6.28
N ALA A 31 -14.94 9.56 -6.84
CA ALA A 31 -14.79 9.71 -8.30
C ALA A 31 -13.91 8.61 -8.90
N ILE A 32 -12.82 8.23 -8.22
CA ILE A 32 -11.96 7.11 -8.63
C ILE A 32 -12.78 5.81 -8.69
N ILE A 33 -13.54 5.51 -7.63
CA ILE A 33 -14.38 4.30 -7.55
C ILE A 33 -15.40 4.28 -8.68
N ASN A 34 -16.13 5.38 -8.88
CA ASN A 34 -17.15 5.50 -9.90
C ASN A 34 -16.58 5.33 -11.31
N ALA A 35 -15.40 5.91 -11.60
CA ALA A 35 -14.74 5.78 -12.89
C ALA A 35 -14.28 4.33 -13.17
N CYS A 36 -13.76 3.64 -12.15
CA CYS A 36 -13.36 2.23 -12.26
C CYS A 36 -14.60 1.34 -12.53
N ASN A 37 -15.68 1.55 -11.78
CA ASN A 37 -16.92 0.79 -11.92
C ASN A 37 -17.60 1.01 -13.28
N HIS A 38 -17.61 2.25 -13.79
CA HIS A 38 -18.15 2.54 -15.12
C HIS A 38 -17.37 1.80 -16.24
N THR A 39 -16.07 1.62 -16.06
CA THR A 39 -15.25 0.85 -17.01
C THR A 39 -15.54 -0.64 -16.93
N LEU A 40 -15.79 -1.17 -15.72
CA LEU A 40 -16.18 -2.56 -15.50
C LEU A 40 -17.53 -2.89 -16.17
N THR A 41 -18.56 -2.04 -15.96
CA THR A 41 -19.88 -2.25 -16.56
C THR A 41 -19.86 -2.11 -18.08
N LYS A 42 -19.06 -1.19 -18.63
CA LYS A 42 -18.90 -1.05 -20.09
C LYS A 42 -18.25 -2.28 -20.74
N ASN A 43 -17.31 -2.92 -20.05
CA ASN A 43 -16.59 -4.08 -20.56
C ASN A 43 -17.31 -5.42 -20.26
N SER A 44 -18.29 -5.41 -19.35
CA SER A 44 -19.03 -6.59 -18.93
C SER A 44 -20.50 -6.46 -19.33
N ILE A 45 -20.90 -7.14 -20.42
CA ILE A 45 -22.24 -7.02 -21.04
C ILE A 45 -23.39 -7.41 -20.09
N HIS A 46 -23.13 -8.02 -18.92
CA HIS A 46 -24.18 -8.67 -18.12
C HIS A 46 -24.02 -8.72 -16.59
N ASP A 47 -23.40 -7.73 -15.93
CA ASP A 47 -23.46 -7.73 -14.46
C ASP A 47 -23.37 -6.34 -13.82
N GLU A 48 -24.53 -5.71 -13.60
CA GLU A 48 -24.67 -4.45 -12.85
C GLU A 48 -24.43 -4.63 -11.33
N THR A 49 -24.22 -5.86 -10.85
CA THR A 49 -24.12 -6.13 -9.40
C THR A 49 -22.68 -6.05 -8.85
N LYS A 50 -21.66 -5.98 -9.71
CA LYS A 50 -20.25 -6.02 -9.30
C LYS A 50 -19.65 -4.62 -9.13
N SER A 51 -19.87 -4.02 -7.96
CA SER A 51 -19.19 -2.77 -7.55
C SER A 51 -17.83 -3.08 -6.92
N SER A 52 -16.75 -2.59 -7.52
CA SER A 52 -15.39 -2.76 -7.01
C SER A 52 -15.10 -1.75 -5.90
N ARG A 53 -14.65 -2.23 -4.74
CA ARG A 53 -14.21 -1.40 -3.61
C ARG A 53 -12.78 -0.93 -3.83
N LEU A 54 -12.45 0.32 -3.50
CA LEU A 54 -11.05 0.79 -3.52
C LEU A 54 -10.26 0.11 -2.40
N LEU A 55 -9.04 -0.33 -2.68
CA LEU A 55 -8.07 -0.69 -1.64
C LEU A 55 -7.17 0.51 -1.35
N ILE A 56 -7.14 0.98 -0.12
CA ILE A 56 -6.16 1.93 0.37
C ILE A 56 -5.05 1.12 1.03
N LEU A 57 -3.86 1.17 0.45
CA LEU A 57 -2.70 0.41 0.92
C LEU A 57 -1.69 1.38 1.55
N HIS A 58 -1.57 1.27 2.88
CA HIS A 58 -0.60 2.03 3.65
C HIS A 58 0.71 1.24 3.76
N ALA A 59 1.82 1.88 3.37
CA ALA A 59 3.13 1.25 3.40
C ALA A 59 3.57 0.89 4.83
N GLY A 60 3.27 1.75 5.81
CA GLY A 60 3.66 1.58 7.22
C GLY A 60 2.82 0.58 8.01
N SER A 61 2.93 0.64 9.33
CA SER A 61 2.13 -0.15 10.25
C SER A 61 0.83 0.58 10.64
N TYR A 62 -0.06 -0.13 11.33
CA TYR A 62 -1.26 0.49 11.89
C TYR A 62 -0.91 1.65 12.85
N ASP A 63 0.15 1.50 13.65
CA ASP A 63 0.55 2.50 14.65
C ASP A 63 1.12 3.79 14.03
N THR A 64 1.71 3.70 12.83
CA THR A 64 2.16 4.90 12.10
C THR A 64 0.99 5.65 11.47
N CYS A 65 -0.16 5.00 11.38
CA CYS A 65 -1.35 5.57 10.81
C CYS A 65 -2.18 6.24 11.90
N ILE A 66 -2.15 7.57 11.93
CA ILE A 66 -3.12 8.39 12.70
C ILE A 66 -4.53 8.30 12.05
N GLU A 67 -4.68 7.46 11.02
CA GLU A 67 -5.90 7.26 10.27
C GLU A 67 -6.91 6.38 11.01
N ASN A 68 -7.76 7.02 11.80
CA ASN A 68 -9.17 6.62 11.81
C ASN A 68 -9.91 7.09 10.53
N SER A 69 -9.22 7.72 9.58
CA SER A 69 -9.81 8.44 8.44
C SER A 69 -10.44 7.56 7.38
N ALA A 70 -9.97 6.33 7.15
CA ALA A 70 -10.63 5.49 6.16
C ALA A 70 -11.95 4.86 6.62
N LYS A 71 -12.37 5.10 7.88
CA LYS A 71 -13.79 4.92 8.24
C LYS A 71 -14.70 5.92 7.51
N TYR A 72 -14.17 7.05 7.05
CA TYR A 72 -14.93 8.09 6.35
C TYR A 72 -14.98 7.89 4.83
N TYR A 73 -14.00 7.19 4.25
CA TYR A 73 -14.03 6.81 2.85
C TYR A 73 -14.96 5.60 2.66
N THR A 74 -16.19 5.87 2.21
CA THR A 74 -17.13 4.81 1.89
C THR A 74 -16.59 3.94 0.74
N ASN A 75 -16.97 2.66 0.70
CA ASN A 75 -16.53 1.72 -0.33
C ASN A 75 -15.00 1.53 -0.44
N CYS A 76 -14.28 1.77 0.65
CA CYS A 76 -12.84 1.54 0.75
C CYS A 76 -12.52 0.49 1.82
N ASP A 77 -11.49 -0.32 1.57
CA ASP A 77 -10.82 -1.10 2.63
C ASP A 77 -9.40 -0.58 2.80
N ILE A 78 -8.84 -0.69 4.01
CA ILE A 78 -7.44 -0.37 4.29
C ILE A 78 -6.64 -1.65 4.47
N GLN A 79 -5.41 -1.66 3.96
CA GLN A 79 -4.43 -2.68 4.26
C GLN A 79 -3.08 -2.07 4.61
N PHE A 80 -2.46 -2.56 5.68
CA PHE A 80 -1.14 -2.14 6.14
C PHE A 80 -0.08 -3.13 5.69
N MET A 81 1.02 -2.64 5.15
CA MET A 81 2.12 -3.48 4.67
C MET A 81 3.25 -3.66 5.68
N ASN A 82 3.23 -2.92 6.78
CA ASN A 82 4.23 -2.98 7.85
C ASN A 82 5.67 -2.82 7.34
N LEU A 83 5.87 -1.99 6.32
CA LEU A 83 7.19 -1.68 5.81
C LEU A 83 7.91 -0.77 6.83
N PRO A 84 9.22 -1.02 7.07
CA PRO A 84 10.01 -0.18 7.94
C PRO A 84 10.20 1.22 7.35
N ASP A 85 10.36 2.21 8.23
CA ASP A 85 10.67 3.58 7.85
C ASP A 85 12.08 3.73 7.23
N ILE A 86 12.36 4.92 6.72
CA ILE A 86 13.65 5.24 6.10
C ILE A 86 14.82 5.08 7.09
N HIS A 87 14.60 5.31 8.38
CA HIS A 87 15.64 5.21 9.40
C HIS A 87 16.03 3.74 9.66
N ALA A 88 15.05 2.84 9.73
CA ALA A 88 15.25 1.41 9.88
C ALA A 88 15.91 0.80 8.63
N ILE A 89 15.50 1.22 7.43
CA ILE A 89 16.15 0.81 6.18
C ILE A 89 17.62 1.28 6.13
N ASN A 90 17.89 2.53 6.50
CA ASN A 90 19.26 3.05 6.54
C ASN A 90 20.15 2.30 7.52
N ARG A 91 19.65 1.99 8.73
CA ARG A 91 20.37 1.16 9.72
C ARG A 91 20.64 -0.24 9.18
N SER A 92 19.63 -0.88 8.57
CA SER A 92 19.76 -2.21 7.95
C SER A 92 20.85 -2.24 6.88
N ALA A 93 20.88 -1.25 5.97
CA ALA A 93 21.89 -1.13 4.93
C ALA A 93 23.30 -0.90 5.51
N GLN A 94 23.43 -0.09 6.56
CA GLN A 94 24.70 0.13 7.25
C GLN A 94 25.22 -1.16 7.90
N MET A 95 24.33 -1.92 8.57
CA MET A 95 24.69 -3.22 9.16
C MET A 95 25.13 -4.22 8.09
N LEU A 96 24.45 -4.26 6.95
CA LEU A 96 24.81 -5.13 5.82
C LEU A 96 26.20 -4.80 5.28
N ARG A 97 26.49 -3.51 5.07
CA ARG A 97 27.82 -3.07 4.62
C ARG A 97 28.92 -3.49 5.59
N ARG A 98 28.67 -3.40 6.90
CA ARG A 98 29.63 -3.84 7.93
C ARG A 98 29.81 -5.36 7.91
N ALA A 99 28.73 -6.13 7.84
CA ALA A 99 28.79 -7.59 7.77
C ALA A 99 29.57 -8.08 6.53
N ASN A 100 29.50 -7.35 5.42
CA ASN A 100 30.24 -7.68 4.20
C ASN A 100 31.69 -7.16 4.16
N ALA A 101 32.06 -6.23 5.05
CA ALA A 101 33.42 -5.70 5.11
C ALA A 101 34.40 -6.65 5.82
N VAL A 102 33.91 -7.46 6.77
CA VAL A 102 34.71 -8.45 7.51
C VAL A 102 34.02 -9.79 7.43
N GLN A 103 34.45 -10.65 6.50
CA GLN A 103 33.94 -12.02 6.42
C GLN A 103 34.56 -12.87 7.53
N CYS A 104 33.69 -13.55 8.28
CA CYS A 104 34.07 -14.47 9.35
C CYS A 104 33.08 -15.65 9.38
N ASP A 105 33.38 -16.67 10.17
CA ASP A 105 32.63 -17.95 10.17
C ASP A 105 31.12 -17.80 10.47
N ASN A 106 30.70 -16.72 11.13
CA ASN A 106 29.30 -16.41 11.42
C ASN A 106 28.66 -15.39 10.45
N TRP A 107 29.25 -15.16 9.27
CA TRP A 107 28.81 -14.15 8.30
C TRP A 107 27.33 -14.25 7.95
N LEU A 108 26.81 -15.46 7.70
CA LEU A 108 25.40 -15.65 7.35
C LEU A 108 24.45 -15.21 8.48
N SER A 109 24.83 -15.48 9.73
CA SER A 109 24.10 -15.00 10.91
C SER A 109 24.13 -13.47 11.01
N GLN A 110 25.28 -12.85 10.70
CA GLN A 110 25.39 -11.39 10.66
C GLN A 110 24.49 -10.79 9.57
N VAL A 111 24.54 -11.31 8.34
CA VAL A 111 23.66 -10.89 7.23
C VAL A 111 22.19 -11.02 7.60
N THR A 112 21.80 -12.15 8.20
CA THR A 112 20.42 -12.38 8.64
C THR A 112 19.98 -11.38 9.70
N SER A 113 20.86 -11.02 10.64
CA SER A 113 20.54 -10.07 11.71
C SER A 113 20.35 -8.63 11.22
N THR A 114 20.86 -8.28 10.04
CA THR A 114 20.64 -6.95 9.41
C THR A 114 19.20 -6.72 9.00
N ARG A 115 18.40 -7.78 8.85
CA ARG A 115 17.05 -7.76 8.29
C ARG A 115 16.93 -7.28 6.85
N TRP A 116 18.05 -7.10 6.13
CA TRP A 116 18.03 -6.52 4.78
C TRP A 116 17.19 -7.37 3.80
N LEU A 117 17.41 -8.69 3.80
CA LEU A 117 16.65 -9.61 2.94
C LEU A 117 15.17 -9.68 3.35
N GLN A 118 14.88 -9.60 4.65
CA GLN A 118 13.51 -9.54 5.15
C GLN A 118 12.81 -8.25 4.70
N ASN A 119 13.50 -7.11 4.74
CA ASN A 119 12.97 -5.83 4.26
C ASN A 119 12.68 -5.86 2.75
N LEU A 120 13.59 -6.43 1.95
CA LEU A 120 13.37 -6.64 0.51
C LEU A 120 12.18 -7.58 0.24
N SER A 121 12.09 -8.69 0.97
CA SER A 121 10.97 -9.62 0.86
C SER A 121 9.64 -8.93 1.17
N ALA A 122 9.59 -8.10 2.22
CA ALA A 122 8.39 -7.34 2.57
C ALA A 122 8.00 -6.34 1.47
N LEU A 123 8.97 -5.62 0.90
CA LEU A 123 8.74 -4.68 -0.20
C LEU A 123 8.18 -5.39 -1.46
N ILE A 124 8.76 -6.53 -1.84
CA ILE A 124 8.29 -7.33 -2.97
C ILE A 124 6.89 -7.88 -2.70
N THR A 125 6.62 -8.30 -1.46
CA THR A 125 5.29 -8.78 -1.04
C THR A 125 4.25 -7.66 -1.16
N ALA A 126 4.58 -6.43 -0.73
CA ALA A 126 3.71 -5.26 -0.89
C ALA A 126 3.41 -4.95 -2.35
N ALA A 127 4.44 -4.92 -3.20
CA ALA A 127 4.27 -4.71 -4.64
C ALA A 127 3.40 -5.82 -5.28
N SER A 128 3.64 -7.08 -4.88
CA SER A 128 2.86 -8.23 -5.35
C SER A 128 1.40 -8.15 -4.93
N CYS A 129 1.12 -7.65 -3.72
CA CYS A 129 -0.24 -7.39 -3.25
C CYS A 129 -0.99 -6.37 -4.13
N VAL A 130 -0.34 -5.24 -4.46
CA VAL A 130 -0.89 -4.23 -5.37
C VAL A 130 -1.20 -4.85 -6.73
N VAL A 131 -0.25 -5.59 -7.30
CA VAL A 131 -0.41 -6.23 -8.61
C VAL A 131 -1.53 -7.28 -8.58
N ALA A 132 -1.65 -8.08 -7.52
CA ALA A 132 -2.71 -9.07 -7.39
C ALA A 132 -4.10 -8.42 -7.38
N ASN A 133 -4.28 -7.36 -6.58
CA ASN A 133 -5.55 -6.64 -6.50
C ASN A 133 -5.94 -6.02 -7.86
N VAL A 134 -4.98 -5.39 -8.55
CA VAL A 134 -5.27 -4.75 -9.84
C VAL A 134 -5.51 -5.76 -10.96
N ASN A 135 -4.66 -6.79 -11.07
CA ASN A 135 -4.68 -7.69 -12.23
C ASN A 135 -5.67 -8.86 -12.07
N LYS A 136 -5.80 -9.42 -10.86
CA LYS A 136 -6.67 -10.59 -10.62
C LYS A 136 -8.04 -10.19 -10.09
N ASP A 137 -8.07 -9.24 -9.16
CA ASP A 137 -9.32 -8.90 -8.45
C ASP A 137 -10.08 -7.74 -9.13
N ASN A 138 -9.51 -7.15 -10.19
CA ASN A 138 -10.03 -5.96 -10.87
C ASN A 138 -10.33 -4.82 -9.88
N ARG A 139 -9.48 -4.72 -8.86
CA ARG A 139 -9.66 -3.83 -7.73
C ARG A 139 -8.74 -2.62 -7.86
N PRO A 140 -9.25 -1.38 -7.87
CA PRO A 140 -8.39 -0.22 -7.85
C PRO A 140 -7.65 -0.14 -6.51
N VAL A 141 -6.42 0.35 -6.55
CA VAL A 141 -5.55 0.48 -5.38
C VAL A 141 -5.02 1.90 -5.29
N LEU A 142 -5.16 2.54 -4.13
CA LEU A 142 -4.49 3.78 -3.76
C LEU A 142 -3.35 3.44 -2.79
N VAL A 143 -2.11 3.73 -3.19
CA VAL A 143 -0.93 3.50 -2.34
C VAL A 143 -0.50 4.82 -1.68
N HIS A 144 -0.28 4.79 -0.37
CA HIS A 144 0.32 5.91 0.37
C HIS A 144 1.28 5.42 1.45
N CYS A 145 2.09 6.33 1.96
CA CYS A 145 3.05 6.12 3.04
C CYS A 145 3.03 7.30 3.99
#